data_AF-A0A2A6B4H0-F1
#
_entry.id   AF-A0A2A6B4H0-F1
#
_cell.length_a   1.000
_cell.length_b   1.000
_cell.length_c   1.000
_cell.angle_alpha   90.00
_cell.angle_beta   90.00
_cell.angle_gamma   90.00
#
_symmetry.space_group_name_H-M   'P 1'
#
loop_
_entity.id
_entity.type
_entity.pdbx_description
1 polymer ?
#
loop_
_entity_poly.entity_id
_entity_poly.type
_entity_poly.pdbx_seq_one_letter_code
_entity_poly.pdbx_strand_id
1 'polypeptide(L)'
;MEAKFQAAVDIIQKLPKSGPLQTSNDDKLKFYSLFKQATVGDVNTERPGFFSPVERAKWDAWEKVKGLSKEEAMKQYVDTLNEFFDKAAKDLDIDGWLNGPDLDPSIKENLAKIAA
;
A
#
# COMPACT_ATOMS: atom_id res chain seq x y z
N MET A 1 9.20 -1.73 -13.29
CA MET A 1 7.98 -1.72 -12.44
C MET A 1 8.19 -2.50 -11.15
N GLU A 2 8.61 -3.76 -11.22
CA GLU A 2 8.80 -4.65 -10.06
C GLU A 2 9.66 -4.06 -8.93
N ALA A 3 10.81 -3.46 -9.24
CA ALA A 3 11.66 -2.80 -8.23
C ALA A 3 10.95 -1.64 -7.49
N LYS A 4 10.19 -0.80 -8.22
CA LYS A 4 9.40 0.28 -7.63
C LYS A 4 8.26 -0.28 -6.77
N PHE A 5 7.63 -1.37 -7.21
CA PHE A 5 6.60 -2.05 -6.44
C PHE A 5 7.16 -2.62 -5.14
N GLN A 6 8.32 -3.29 -5.16
CA GLN A 6 8.93 -3.82 -3.94
C GLN A 6 9.31 -2.69 -2.97
N ALA A 7 9.88 -1.59 -3.47
CA ALA A 7 10.16 -0.42 -2.65
C ALA A 7 8.88 0.16 -2.01
N ALA A 8 7.79 0.23 -2.76
CA ALA A 8 6.49 0.69 -2.27
C ALA A 8 5.90 -0.25 -1.20
N VAL A 9 6.01 -1.56 -1.40
CA VAL A 9 5.58 -2.58 -0.43
C VAL A 9 6.35 -2.43 0.88
N ASP A 10 7.68 -2.28 0.79
CA ASP A 10 8.54 -2.10 1.96
C ASP A 10 8.17 -0.83 2.73
N ILE A 11 7.86 0.28 2.05
CA ILE A 11 7.37 1.51 2.69
C ILE A 11 6.11 1.21 3.51
N ILE A 12 5.06 0.66 2.88
CA ILE A 12 3.78 0.40 3.55
C ILE A 12 3.93 -0.56 4.75
N GLN A 13 4.81 -1.56 4.65
CA GLN A 13 5.06 -2.50 5.75
C GLN A 13 5.79 -1.86 6.93
N LYS A 14 6.65 -0.87 6.66
CA LYS A 14 7.48 -0.20 7.66
C LYS A 14 6.88 1.08 8.20
N LEU A 15 5.81 1.61 7.58
CA LEU A 15 5.08 2.75 8.11
C LEU A 15 4.68 2.48 9.56
N PRO A 16 4.97 3.41 10.49
CA PRO A 16 4.64 3.23 11.89
C PRO A 16 3.12 3.20 12.05
N LYS A 17 2.64 2.37 13.00
CA LYS A 17 1.21 2.23 13.28
C LYS A 17 0.59 3.50 13.90
N SER A 18 1.44 4.37 14.43
CA SER A 18 1.11 5.62 15.08
C SER A 18 2.04 6.71 14.56
N GLY A 19 1.52 7.92 14.41
CA GLY A 19 2.27 9.05 13.91
C GLY A 19 1.36 10.04 13.20
N PRO A 20 1.93 11.10 12.61
CA PRO A 20 1.16 12.08 11.84
C PRO A 20 0.60 11.47 10.55
N LEU A 21 1.35 10.56 9.91
CA LEU A 21 0.89 9.83 8.74
C LEU A 21 0.17 8.55 9.16
N GLN A 22 -1.15 8.50 8.99
CA GLN A 22 -1.97 7.35 9.35
C GLN A 22 -2.63 6.73 8.12
N THR A 23 -2.57 5.40 8.03
CA THR A 23 -3.28 4.64 7.00
C THR A 23 -4.68 4.30 7.47
N SER A 24 -5.69 4.77 6.73
CA SER A 24 -7.08 4.39 6.99
C SER A 24 -7.30 2.90 6.71
N ASN A 25 -8.43 2.36 7.18
CA ASN A 25 -8.78 0.97 6.85
C ASN A 25 -9.00 0.78 5.34
N ASP A 26 -9.53 1.79 4.66
CA ASP A 26 -9.73 1.74 3.21
C ASP A 26 -8.40 1.75 2.46
N ASP A 27 -7.42 2.54 2.91
CA ASP A 27 -6.06 2.52 2.34
C ASP A 27 -5.43 1.14 2.50
N LYS A 28 -5.53 0.55 3.71
CA LYS A 28 -5.00 -0.80 3.99
C LYS A 28 -5.64 -1.85 3.09
N LEU A 29 -6.96 -1.78 2.88
CA LEU A 29 -7.67 -2.70 1.99
C LEU A 29 -7.28 -2.50 0.52
N LYS A 30 -7.10 -1.25 0.07
CA LYS A 30 -6.65 -0.93 -1.29
C LYS A 30 -5.25 -1.47 -1.54
N PHE A 31 -4.27 -1.18 -0.68
CA PHE A 31 -2.92 -1.74 -0.78
C PHE A 31 -2.93 -3.27 -0.71
N TYR A 32 -3.72 -3.86 0.19
CA TYR A 32 -3.86 -5.32 0.26
C TYR A 32 -4.35 -5.92 -1.06
N SER A 33 -5.43 -5.38 -1.64
CA SER A 33 -6.01 -5.90 -2.88
C SER A 33 -5.03 -5.87 -4.05
N LEU A 34 -4.36 -4.73 -4.24
CA LEU A 34 -3.37 -4.53 -5.30
C LEU A 34 -2.13 -5.40 -5.08
N PHE A 35 -1.67 -5.56 -3.83
CA PHE A 35 -0.56 -6.45 -3.51
C PHE A 35 -0.89 -7.91 -3.84
N LYS A 36 -2.10 -8.37 -3.47
CA LYS A 36 -2.56 -9.73 -3.77
C LYS A 36 -2.68 -9.96 -5.28
N GLN A 37 -3.25 -9.01 -6.01
CA GLN A 37 -3.35 -9.09 -7.47
C GLN A 37 -1.97 -9.08 -8.16
N ALA A 38 -1.04 -8.24 -7.69
CA ALA A 38 0.32 -8.17 -8.23
C ALA A 38 1.14 -9.45 -7.99
N THR A 39 0.96 -10.11 -6.85
CA THR A 39 1.77 -11.26 -6.45
C THR A 39 1.14 -12.60 -6.85
N VAL A 40 -0.14 -12.77 -6.56
CA VAL A 40 -0.88 -14.01 -6.78
C VAL A 40 -1.64 -13.99 -8.11
N GLY A 41 -2.16 -12.82 -8.52
CA GLY A 41 -3.12 -12.70 -9.61
C GLY A 41 -4.56 -12.71 -9.07
N ASP A 42 -5.50 -13.15 -9.91
CA ASP A 42 -6.92 -13.21 -9.55
C ASP A 42 -7.16 -14.04 -8.28
N VAL A 43 -8.13 -13.59 -7.49
CA VAL A 43 -8.56 -14.29 -6.28
C VAL A 43 -8.98 -15.73 -6.59
N ASN A 44 -8.43 -16.65 -5.79
CA ASN A 44 -8.48 -18.09 -6.03
C ASN A 44 -8.87 -18.88 -4.77
N THR A 45 -9.40 -18.20 -3.76
CA THR A 45 -9.90 -18.79 -2.52
C THR A 45 -11.38 -18.55 -2.36
N GLU A 46 -12.06 -19.38 -1.58
CA GLU A 46 -13.44 -19.13 -1.21
C GLU A 46 -13.57 -17.86 -0.38
N ARG A 47 -14.72 -17.21 -0.49
CA ARG A 47 -15.04 -16.01 0.27
C ARG A 47 -15.25 -16.37 1.75
N PRO A 48 -14.55 -15.71 2.70
CA PRO A 48 -14.73 -15.97 4.13
C PRO A 48 -16.17 -15.76 4.61
N GLY A 49 -16.55 -16.56 5.61
CA GLY A 49 -17.88 -16.54 6.21
C GLY A 49 -18.21 -15.26 6.98
N PHE A 50 -19.49 -15.09 7.32
CA PHE A 50 -20.00 -13.89 7.99
C PHE A 50 -19.30 -13.55 9.32
N PHE A 51 -18.81 -14.56 10.04
CA PHE A 51 -18.13 -14.39 11.33
C PHE A 51 -16.68 -13.88 11.25
N SER A 52 -16.16 -13.62 10.04
CA SER A 52 -14.79 -13.14 9.80
C SER A 52 -14.81 -11.82 9.00
N PRO A 53 -15.25 -10.70 9.61
CA PRO A 53 -15.51 -9.46 8.88
C PRO A 53 -14.25 -8.85 8.25
N VAL A 54 -13.08 -8.97 8.88
CA VAL A 54 -11.82 -8.41 8.38
C VAL A 54 -11.31 -9.21 7.18
N GLU A 55 -11.32 -10.53 7.28
CA GLU A 55 -10.91 -11.46 6.23
C GLU A 55 -11.85 -11.33 5.03
N ARG A 56 -13.15 -11.19 5.28
CA ARG A 56 -14.15 -10.95 4.26
C ARG A 56 -13.92 -9.63 3.54
N ALA A 57 -13.62 -8.55 4.26
CA ALA A 57 -13.30 -7.25 3.65
C ALA A 57 -12.03 -7.30 2.78
N LYS A 58 -10.99 -8.00 3.25
CA LYS A 58 -9.76 -8.26 2.47
C LYS A 58 -10.05 -9.04 1.19
N TRP A 59 -10.83 -10.12 1.31
CA TRP A 59 -11.24 -10.93 0.15
C TRP A 59 -12.07 -10.10 -0.84
N ASP A 60 -13.06 -9.34 -0.34
CA ASP A 60 -13.91 -8.47 -1.16
C ASP A 60 -13.10 -7.40 -1.88
N ALA A 61 -12.07 -6.84 -1.23
CA ALA A 61 -11.17 -5.89 -1.86
C ALA A 61 -10.33 -6.54 -2.97
N TRP A 62 -9.83 -7.77 -2.75
CA TRP A 62 -9.07 -8.51 -3.76
C TRP A 62 -9.94 -8.93 -4.97
N GLU A 63 -11.17 -9.41 -4.74
CA GLU A 63 -12.10 -9.74 -5.83
C GLU A 63 -12.43 -8.51 -6.70
N LYS A 64 -12.52 -7.31 -6.12
CA LYS A 64 -12.81 -6.07 -6.87
C LYS A 64 -11.74 -5.70 -7.91
N VAL A 65 -10.50 -6.16 -7.74
CA VAL A 65 -9.38 -5.87 -8.66
C VAL A 65 -9.04 -7.04 -9.59
N LYS A 66 -9.90 -8.07 -9.60
CA LYS A 66 -9.79 -9.22 -10.50
C LYS A 66 -9.74 -8.78 -11.97
N GLY A 67 -8.93 -9.48 -12.75
CA GLY A 67 -8.72 -9.22 -14.18
C GLY A 67 -7.62 -8.21 -14.48
N LEU A 68 -7.11 -7.48 -13.48
CA LEU A 68 -5.89 -6.69 -13.68
C LEU A 68 -4.69 -7.60 -13.90
N SER A 69 -3.84 -7.27 -14.85
CA SER A 69 -2.54 -7.93 -14.95
C SER A 69 -1.67 -7.64 -13.72
N LYS A 70 -0.67 -8.49 -13.48
CA LYS A 70 0.29 -8.27 -12.39
C LYS A 70 0.98 -6.91 -12.51
N GLU A 71 1.35 -6.52 -13.73
CA GLU A 71 2.02 -5.25 -14.00
C GLU A 71 1.10 -4.04 -13.73
N GLU A 72 -0.17 -4.11 -14.15
CA GLU A 72 -1.14 -3.05 -13.84
C GLU A 72 -1.40 -2.93 -12.34
N ALA A 73 -1.52 -4.05 -11.63
CA ALA A 73 -1.67 -4.04 -10.18
C ALA A 73 -0.45 -3.43 -9.47
N MET A 74 0.76 -3.75 -9.90
CA MET A 74 2.00 -3.13 -9.39
C MET A 74 2.01 -1.62 -9.64
N LYS A 75 1.65 -1.19 -10.85
CA LYS A 75 1.58 0.22 -11.21
C LYS A 75 0.57 0.96 -10.33
N GLN A 76 -0.66 0.45 -10.22
CA GLN A 76 -1.70 1.04 -9.37
C GLN A 76 -1.31 1.07 -7.89
N TYR A 77 -0.53 0.09 -7.41
CA TYR A 77 -0.01 0.10 -6.04
C TYR A 77 0.92 1.29 -5.80
N VAL A 78 1.87 1.50 -6.72
CA VAL A 78 2.81 2.64 -6.65
C VAL A 78 2.08 3.97 -6.81
N ASP A 79 1.14 4.07 -7.75
CA ASP A 79 0.34 5.28 -7.96
C ASP A 79 -0.49 5.61 -6.71
N THR A 80 -1.10 4.59 -6.07
CA THR A 80 -1.83 4.76 -4.80
C THR A 80 -0.92 5.24 -3.68
N LEU A 81 0.33 4.79 -3.62
CA LEU A 81 1.30 5.25 -2.63
C LEU A 81 1.68 6.72 -2.86
N ASN A 82 1.95 7.11 -4.11
CA ASN A 82 2.25 8.49 -4.45
C ASN A 82 1.08 9.41 -4.08
N GLU A 83 -0.15 9.05 -4.45
CA GLU A 83 -1.35 9.80 -4.06
C GLU A 83 -1.53 9.91 -2.53
N PHE A 84 -1.16 8.87 -1.78
CA PHE A 84 -1.23 8.86 -0.33
C PHE A 84 -0.26 9.89 0.28
N PHE A 85 0.99 9.93 -0.18
CA PHE A 85 1.97 10.93 0.25
C PHE A 85 1.62 12.34 -0.23
N ASP A 86 1.15 12.51 -1.46
CA ASP A 86 0.73 13.81 -2.01
C ASP A 86 -0.44 14.42 -1.22
N LYS A 87 -1.39 13.60 -0.77
CA LYS A 87 -2.47 14.05 0.11
C LYS A 87 -1.92 14.45 1.46
N ALA A 88 -1.04 13.64 2.04
CA ALA A 88 -0.48 13.91 3.36
C ALA A 88 0.40 15.18 3.37
N ALA A 89 1.15 15.45 2.29
CA ALA A 89 2.00 16.63 2.15
C ALA A 89 1.22 17.96 2.11
N LYS A 90 -0.10 17.93 1.90
CA LYS A 90 -0.93 19.15 1.93
C LYS A 90 -1.18 19.65 3.34
N ASP A 91 -1.24 18.73 4.31
CA ASP A 91 -1.67 19.01 5.67
C ASP A 91 -0.55 18.78 6.71
N LEU A 92 0.53 18.08 6.32
CA LEU A 92 1.62 17.68 7.19
C LEU A 92 2.97 18.08 6.60
N ASP A 93 3.91 18.46 7.47
CA ASP A 93 5.34 18.55 7.12
C ASP A 93 5.92 17.14 6.95
N ILE A 94 5.65 16.54 5.79
CA ILE A 94 6.12 15.19 5.44
C ILE A 94 7.64 15.15 5.39
N ASP A 95 8.30 16.20 4.87
CA ASP A 95 9.76 16.25 4.83
C ASP A 95 10.35 16.28 6.24
N GLY A 96 9.83 17.10 7.15
CA GLY A 96 10.25 17.11 8.54
C GLY A 96 10.05 15.76 9.22
N TRP A 97 8.88 15.14 9.01
CA TRP A 97 8.58 13.82 9.57
C TRP A 97 9.47 12.71 9.00
N LEU A 98 9.75 12.73 7.69
CA LEU A 98 10.64 11.77 7.01
C LEU A 98 12.10 11.86 7.48
N ASN A 99 12.50 12.99 8.05
CA ASN A 99 13.83 13.18 8.65
C ASN A 99 13.84 12.98 10.18
N GLY A 100 12.73 12.51 10.76
CA GLY A 100 12.63 12.24 12.19
C GLY A 100 13.51 11.06 12.66
N PRO A 101 13.98 11.07 13.91
CA PRO A 101 14.93 10.08 14.44
C PRO A 101 14.33 8.68 14.58
N ASP A 102 13.00 8.57 14.73
CA ASP A 102 12.28 7.32 14.98
C ASP A 102 11.76 6.64 13.69
N LEU A 103 12.00 7.24 12.52
CA LEU A 103 11.55 6.68 11.25
C LEU A 103 12.61 5.74 10.65
N ASP A 104 12.17 4.57 10.15
CA ASP A 104 13.08 3.65 9.45
C ASP A 104 13.68 4.36 8.21
N PRO A 105 15.02 4.51 8.12
CA PRO A 105 15.68 5.23 7.02
C PRO A 105 15.36 4.68 5.62
N SER A 106 15.04 3.38 5.54
CA SER A 106 14.68 2.74 4.28
C SER A 106 13.37 3.27 3.69
N ILE A 107 12.49 3.89 4.49
CA ILE A 107 11.26 4.53 3.99
C ILE A 107 11.64 5.67 3.04
N LYS A 108 12.55 6.55 3.47
CA LYS A 108 13.03 7.68 2.65
C LYS A 108 13.80 7.20 1.42
N GLU A 109 14.66 6.20 1.60
CA GLU A 109 15.41 5.61 0.49
C GLU A 109 14.48 5.00 -0.57
N ASN A 110 13.48 4.25 -0.14
CA ASN A 110 12.51 3.63 -1.04
C ASN A 110 11.58 4.66 -1.68
N LEU A 111 11.25 5.75 -1.00
CA LEU A 111 10.52 6.88 -1.59
C LEU A 111 11.31 7.50 -2.75
N ALA A 112 12.62 7.65 -2.62
CA ALA A 112 13.47 8.10 -3.72
C ALA A 112 13.46 7.12 -4.91
N LYS A 113 13.44 5.81 -4.65
CA LYS A 113 13.41 4.76 -5.69
C LYS A 113 12.10 4.73 -6.48
N ILE A 114 10.97 5.06 -5.86
CA ILE A 114 9.69 5.10 -6.59
C ILE A 114 9.56 6.37 -7.44
N ALA A 115 10.19 7.47 -7.02
CA ALA A 115 10.20 8.76 -7.71
C ALA A 115 11.18 8.84 -8.89
N ALA A 116 12.28 8.09 -8.85
CA ALA A 116 13.25 7.94 -9.94
C ALA A 116 12.68 7.10 -11.09
#